data_AF-A0A3M1Q2E1-F1
#
_entry.id   AF-A0A3M1Q2E1-F1
#
_cell.length_a   1.000
_cell.length_b   1.000
_cell.length_c   1.000
_cell.angle_alpha   90.00
_cell.angle_beta   90.00
_cell.angle_gamma   90.00
#
_symmetry.space_group_name_H-M   'P 1'
#
loop_
_entity.id
_entity.type
_entity.pdbx_description
1 polymer ?
#
loop_
_entity_poly.entity_id
_entity_poly.type
_entity_poly.pdbx_seq_one_letter_code
_entity_poly.pdbx_strand_id
1 'polypeptide(L)'
;MRTSLLLSLVVSVAAGLPALAADDTCVACHRDVTPNIVLDWESSAHHGSGITCADCHGDGHSSAEDVGRVETVTAATCGTCHEDQLGQFSKGKHALAWAAYKAMPTTHALPMAMGPGMKGCGGCHKLGLKDEAEIAALKAQGSMFGHASCDACHTRHTFSVVEARQPQACQTCHMGFDHPQWEMWSSSKHGVRYLLKQNGTLPESTPAPTCQTCHMPDGNHEVRTAWGFLAVRLPLSEDPQWKADQITILQALGV
;
A
#
# COMPACT_ATOMS: atom_id res chain seq x y z
N MET A 1 -18.77 50.49 -64.49
CA MET A 1 -17.87 50.79 -63.34
C MET A 1 -18.66 50.63 -62.05
N ARG A 2 -18.45 49.54 -61.31
CA ARG A 2 -18.58 49.42 -59.84
C ARG A 2 -18.24 47.98 -59.44
N THR A 3 -16.97 47.84 -59.12
CA THR A 3 -16.26 46.84 -58.31
C THR A 3 -17.10 45.84 -57.50
N SER A 4 -16.93 44.56 -57.79
CA SER A 4 -17.30 43.43 -56.93
C SER A 4 -16.29 43.30 -55.78
N LEU A 5 -16.77 43.36 -54.54
CA LEU A 5 -15.97 43.07 -53.34
C LEU A 5 -16.18 41.58 -52.99
N LEU A 6 -15.15 40.76 -53.20
CA LEU A 6 -15.10 39.37 -52.71
C LEU A 6 -14.67 39.40 -51.24
N LEU A 7 -15.59 39.08 -50.33
CA LEU A 7 -15.30 38.91 -48.91
C LEU A 7 -14.93 37.44 -48.66
N SER A 8 -13.64 37.14 -48.64
CA SER A 8 -13.13 35.80 -48.27
C SER A 8 -13.22 35.62 -46.76
N LEU A 9 -14.17 34.81 -46.31
CA LEU A 9 -14.31 34.39 -44.91
C LEU A 9 -13.27 33.29 -44.63
N VAL A 10 -12.15 33.65 -44.00
CA VAL A 10 -11.18 32.68 -43.48
C VAL A 10 -11.73 32.14 -42.17
N VAL A 11 -12.34 30.95 -42.21
CA VAL A 11 -12.69 30.19 -41.01
C VAL A 11 -11.42 29.54 -40.49
N SER A 12 -10.77 30.17 -39.52
CA SER A 12 -9.67 29.58 -38.76
C SER A 12 -10.24 28.49 -37.83
N VAL A 13 -10.23 27.24 -38.29
CA VAL A 13 -10.41 26.08 -37.40
C VAL A 13 -9.12 25.95 -36.60
N ALA A 14 -9.08 26.59 -35.43
CA ALA A 14 -8.09 26.27 -34.41
C ALA A 14 -8.46 24.89 -33.86
N ALA A 15 -7.88 23.85 -34.46
CA ALA A 15 -7.84 22.53 -33.85
C ALA A 15 -7.04 22.66 -32.55
N GLY A 16 -7.74 22.74 -31.42
CA GLY A 16 -7.13 22.55 -30.11
C GLY A 16 -6.56 21.14 -30.09
N LEU A 17 -5.23 21.04 -30.16
CA LEU A 17 -4.54 19.79 -29.84
C LEU A 17 -4.93 19.41 -28.41
N PRO A 18 -5.39 18.18 -28.16
CA PRO A 18 -5.58 17.73 -26.80
C PRO A 18 -4.20 17.73 -26.12
N ALA A 19 -4.18 18.09 -24.83
CA ALA A 19 -2.98 18.03 -24.00
C ALA A 19 -2.51 16.57 -23.88
N LEU A 20 -1.73 16.11 -24.85
CA LEU A 20 -1.02 14.84 -24.88
C LEU A 20 0.47 15.14 -24.66
N ALA A 21 0.88 15.56 -23.46
CA ALA A 21 2.27 16.02 -23.27
C ALA A 21 2.92 15.70 -21.92
N ALA A 22 2.26 14.96 -21.02
CA ALA A 22 2.88 14.52 -19.77
C ALA A 22 3.14 12.99 -19.72
N ASP A 23 2.23 12.17 -20.28
CA ASP A 23 2.38 10.71 -20.25
C ASP A 23 3.56 10.22 -21.11
N ASP A 24 3.77 10.84 -22.28
CA ASP A 24 4.84 10.46 -23.21
C ASP A 24 6.25 10.76 -22.68
N THR A 25 6.44 11.79 -21.85
CA THR A 25 7.78 12.22 -21.43
C THR A 25 8.37 11.34 -20.32
N CYS A 26 7.56 11.02 -19.30
CA CYS A 26 7.97 10.10 -18.24
C CYS A 26 8.24 8.70 -18.80
N VAL A 27 7.28 8.15 -19.55
CA VAL A 27 7.34 6.80 -20.09
C VAL A 27 8.49 6.65 -21.09
N ALA A 28 8.71 7.62 -22.00
CA ALA A 28 9.78 7.53 -22.99
C ALA A 28 11.17 7.34 -22.36
N CYS A 29 11.50 8.11 -21.32
CA CYS A 29 12.78 7.97 -20.63
C CYS A 29 12.81 6.71 -19.73
N HIS A 30 11.73 6.47 -18.97
CA HIS A 30 11.70 5.37 -18.01
C HIS A 30 11.61 3.98 -18.66
N ARG A 31 11.24 3.88 -19.95
CA ARG A 31 11.41 2.63 -20.71
C ARG A 31 12.87 2.19 -20.78
N ASP A 32 13.79 3.13 -20.84
CA ASP A 32 15.23 2.84 -20.90
C ASP A 32 15.85 2.75 -19.51
N VAL A 33 15.45 3.64 -18.58
CA VAL A 33 16.08 3.74 -17.24
C VAL A 33 15.49 2.72 -16.26
N THR A 34 14.17 2.48 -16.28
CA THR A 34 13.48 1.56 -15.38
C THR A 34 12.40 0.74 -16.13
N PRO A 35 12.79 -0.06 -17.14
CA PRO A 35 11.84 -0.76 -18.02
C PRO A 35 10.79 -1.57 -17.27
N ASN A 36 11.19 -2.26 -16.20
CA ASN A 36 10.28 -3.11 -15.42
C ASN A 36 9.18 -2.31 -14.70
N ILE A 37 9.47 -1.07 -14.29
CA ILE A 37 8.45 -0.20 -13.67
C ILE A 37 7.40 0.19 -14.71
N VAL A 38 7.85 0.54 -15.91
CA VAL A 38 6.96 0.86 -17.03
C VAL A 38 6.13 -0.36 -17.40
N LEU A 39 6.74 -1.55 -17.51
CA LEU A 39 6.04 -2.79 -17.82
C LEU A 39 4.96 -3.13 -16.78
N ASP A 40 5.28 -3.00 -15.48
CA ASP A 40 4.31 -3.20 -14.41
C ASP A 40 3.14 -2.22 -14.52
N TRP A 41 3.42 -0.92 -14.73
CA TRP A 41 2.40 0.10 -14.91
C TRP A 41 1.55 -0.17 -16.15
N GLU A 42 2.12 -0.47 -17.30
CA GLU A 42 1.40 -0.78 -18.55
C GLU A 42 0.45 -1.97 -18.38
N SER A 43 0.82 -2.94 -17.53
CA SER A 43 -0.03 -4.08 -17.21
C SER A 43 -1.14 -3.78 -16.19
N SER A 44 -1.12 -2.61 -15.57
CA SER A 44 -2.02 -2.23 -14.49
C SER A 44 -3.37 -1.70 -14.98
N ALA A 45 -4.37 -1.76 -14.09
CA ALA A 45 -5.65 -1.09 -14.34
C ALA A 45 -5.53 0.44 -14.35
N HIS A 46 -4.50 1.01 -13.70
CA HIS A 46 -4.23 2.45 -13.69
C HIS A 46 -3.85 2.93 -15.10
N HIS A 47 -2.96 2.23 -15.79
CA HIS A 47 -2.65 2.53 -17.19
C HIS A 47 -3.90 2.44 -18.08
N GLY A 48 -4.67 1.35 -17.95
CA GLY A 48 -5.92 1.18 -18.71
C GLY A 48 -6.99 2.24 -18.40
N SER A 49 -6.86 2.96 -17.28
CA SER A 49 -7.76 4.05 -16.87
C SER A 49 -7.17 5.44 -17.14
N GLY A 50 -6.01 5.52 -17.80
CA GLY A 50 -5.35 6.79 -18.13
C GLY A 50 -4.66 7.49 -16.96
N ILE A 51 -4.38 6.77 -15.86
CA ILE A 51 -3.59 7.29 -14.74
C ILE A 51 -2.10 7.18 -15.09
N THR A 52 -1.46 8.33 -15.23
CA THR A 52 -0.08 8.53 -15.65
C THR A 52 0.90 8.44 -14.47
N CYS A 53 2.21 8.46 -14.76
CA CYS A 53 3.23 8.55 -13.71
C CYS A 53 3.08 9.83 -12.87
N ALA A 54 2.80 10.95 -13.53
CA ALA A 54 2.72 12.27 -12.91
C ALA A 54 1.51 12.44 -11.99
N ASP A 55 0.42 11.70 -12.23
CA ASP A 55 -0.76 11.73 -11.35
C ASP A 55 -0.46 11.24 -9.92
N CYS A 56 0.59 10.44 -9.75
CA CYS A 56 1.05 9.97 -8.44
C CYS A 56 2.36 10.63 -8.00
N HIS A 57 3.30 10.84 -8.92
CA HIS A 57 4.68 11.25 -8.63
C HIS A 57 4.99 12.70 -8.98
N GLY A 58 4.01 13.44 -9.52
CA GLY A 58 4.21 14.79 -10.05
C GLY A 58 5.12 14.83 -11.28
N ASP A 59 5.42 16.04 -11.74
CA ASP A 59 6.26 16.35 -12.90
C ASP A 59 7.54 17.12 -12.52
N GLY A 60 7.89 17.12 -11.24
CA GLY A 60 8.96 17.96 -10.68
C GLY A 60 10.38 17.61 -11.14
N HIS A 61 10.59 16.48 -11.82
CA HIS A 61 11.90 16.05 -12.33
C HIS A 61 11.89 15.86 -13.84
N SER A 62 13.04 16.09 -14.47
CA SER A 62 13.21 16.05 -15.93
C SER A 62 14.46 15.28 -16.39
N SER A 63 15.29 14.85 -15.44
CA SER A 63 16.62 14.29 -15.68
C SER A 63 17.04 13.33 -14.55
N ALA A 64 18.22 12.73 -14.66
CA ALA A 64 18.77 11.87 -13.61
C ALA A 64 19.29 12.71 -12.41
N GLU A 65 19.63 13.97 -12.65
CA GLU A 65 20.21 14.89 -11.67
C GLU A 65 19.16 15.45 -10.69
N ASP A 66 17.88 15.44 -11.07
CA ASP A 66 16.79 16.05 -10.31
C ASP A 66 15.74 15.04 -9.82
N VAL A 67 16.04 13.73 -9.81
CA VAL A 67 15.17 12.65 -9.31
C VAL A 67 14.65 12.91 -7.88
N GLY A 68 15.40 13.65 -7.06
CA GLY A 68 14.96 14.06 -5.71
C GLY A 68 13.74 14.98 -5.67
N ARG A 69 13.30 15.53 -6.81
CA ARG A 69 12.09 16.36 -6.95
C ARG A 69 10.81 15.56 -7.20
N VAL A 70 10.92 14.24 -7.37
CA VAL A 70 9.77 13.34 -7.46
C VAL A 70 8.91 13.49 -6.20
N GLU A 71 7.62 13.67 -6.39
CA GLU A 71 6.67 13.71 -5.28
C GLU A 71 6.58 12.34 -4.61
N THR A 72 6.44 12.38 -3.29
CA THR A 72 6.33 11.15 -2.50
C THR A 72 4.89 10.74 -2.41
N VAL A 73 4.59 9.60 -3.03
CA VAL A 73 3.29 8.94 -2.90
C VAL A 73 3.06 8.56 -1.44
N THR A 74 1.95 9.05 -0.90
CA THR A 74 1.44 8.70 0.43
C THR A 74 0.05 8.09 0.32
N ALA A 75 -0.52 7.64 1.45
CA ALA A 75 -1.91 7.20 1.47
C ALA A 75 -2.88 8.30 1.01
N ALA A 76 -2.55 9.58 1.25
CA ALA A 76 -3.34 10.71 0.81
C ALA A 76 -3.35 10.85 -0.72
N THR A 77 -2.23 10.56 -1.39
CA THR A 77 -2.16 10.52 -2.87
C THR A 77 -3.18 9.53 -3.42
N CYS A 78 -3.25 8.32 -2.85
CA CYS A 78 -4.23 7.31 -3.25
C CYS A 78 -5.66 7.75 -2.92
N GLY A 79 -5.86 8.40 -1.78
CA GLY A 79 -7.16 8.89 -1.29
C GLY A 79 -7.81 9.96 -2.16
N THR A 80 -7.07 10.62 -3.04
CA THR A 80 -7.65 11.56 -4.03
C THR A 80 -8.68 10.88 -4.94
N CYS A 81 -8.49 9.59 -5.22
CA CYS A 81 -9.38 8.77 -6.05
C CYS A 81 -10.04 7.63 -5.26
N HIS A 82 -9.37 7.10 -4.23
CA HIS A 82 -9.81 5.96 -3.43
C HIS A 82 -10.21 6.36 -2.00
N GLU A 83 -11.05 7.38 -1.87
CA GLU A 83 -11.49 7.94 -0.58
C GLU A 83 -12.12 6.88 0.33
N ASP A 84 -12.99 6.02 -0.22
CA ASP A 84 -13.68 4.97 0.53
C ASP A 84 -12.68 3.96 1.12
N GLN A 85 -11.73 3.47 0.31
CA GLN A 85 -10.74 2.49 0.75
C GLN A 85 -9.79 3.11 1.78
N LEU A 86 -9.37 4.37 1.59
CA LEU A 86 -8.57 5.08 2.58
C LEU A 86 -9.35 5.30 3.88
N GLY A 87 -10.62 5.67 3.80
CA GLY A 87 -11.49 5.88 4.95
C GLY A 87 -11.72 4.60 5.77
N GLN A 88 -11.84 3.45 5.09
CA GLN A 88 -11.87 2.13 5.73
C GLN A 88 -10.53 1.76 6.35
N PHE A 89 -9.45 1.85 5.58
CA PHE A 89 -8.09 1.52 6.02
C PHE A 89 -7.69 2.28 7.28
N SER A 90 -7.96 3.60 7.31
CA SER A 90 -7.61 4.50 8.41
C SER A 90 -8.26 4.12 9.75
N LYS A 91 -9.37 3.38 9.72
CA LYS A 91 -10.07 2.88 10.92
C LYS A 91 -9.57 1.49 11.35
N GLY A 92 -8.83 0.80 10.49
CA GLY A 92 -8.31 -0.54 10.72
C GLY A 92 -7.01 -0.55 11.54
N LYS A 93 -6.65 -1.72 12.07
CA LYS A 93 -5.41 -1.90 12.85
C LYS A 93 -4.14 -1.66 12.02
N HIS A 94 -4.19 -1.94 10.72
CA HIS A 94 -3.05 -1.74 9.82
C HIS A 94 -2.63 -0.28 9.69
N ALA A 95 -3.57 0.68 9.73
CA ALA A 95 -3.25 2.10 9.75
C ALA A 95 -2.43 2.51 10.98
N LEU A 96 -2.56 1.77 12.10
CA LEU A 96 -1.84 2.00 13.34
C LEU A 96 -0.50 1.23 13.41
N ALA A 97 -0.12 0.47 12.39
CA ALA A 97 1.05 -0.42 12.45
C ALA A 97 2.34 0.34 12.78
N TRP A 98 2.55 1.53 12.21
CA TRP A 98 3.73 2.35 12.48
C TRP A 98 3.76 2.87 13.92
N ALA A 99 2.61 3.33 14.43
CA ALA A 99 2.48 3.75 15.82
C ALA A 99 2.75 2.58 16.79
N ALA A 100 2.21 1.39 16.49
CA ALA A 100 2.46 0.18 17.27
C ALA A 100 3.95 -0.21 17.29
N TYR A 101 4.63 -0.09 16.13
CA TYR A 101 6.08 -0.31 16.05
C TYR A 101 6.86 0.65 16.96
N LYS A 102 6.55 1.95 16.92
CA LYS A 102 7.24 2.95 17.76
C LYS A 102 6.92 2.80 19.25
N ALA A 103 5.75 2.26 19.58
CA ALA A 103 5.30 2.07 20.97
C ALA A 103 5.94 0.85 21.65
N MET A 104 6.48 -0.11 20.91
CA MET A 104 7.12 -1.30 21.48
C MET A 104 8.39 -0.90 22.28
N PRO A 105 8.46 -1.20 23.60
CA PRO A 105 9.60 -0.83 24.43
C PRO A 105 10.94 -1.36 23.90
N THR A 106 10.90 -2.56 23.30
CA THR A 106 12.06 -3.23 22.70
C THR A 106 12.49 -2.63 21.37
N THR A 107 11.68 -1.79 20.72
CA THR A 107 12.05 -1.15 19.43
C THR A 107 13.30 -0.29 19.59
N HIS A 108 13.47 0.39 20.73
CA HIS A 108 14.65 1.20 21.03
C HIS A 108 15.89 0.36 21.37
N ALA A 109 15.72 -0.94 21.62
CA ALA A 109 16.79 -1.89 21.86
C ALA A 109 17.18 -2.69 20.60
N LEU A 110 16.53 -2.44 19.46
CA LEU A 110 16.90 -3.08 18.19
C LEU A 110 18.31 -2.66 17.76
N PRO A 111 19.08 -3.55 17.12
CA PRO A 111 20.37 -3.19 16.55
C PRO A 111 20.24 -1.99 15.62
N MET A 112 21.17 -1.04 15.71
CA MET A 112 21.19 0.15 14.86
C MET A 112 21.19 -0.16 13.36
N ALA A 113 21.57 -1.37 12.94
CA ALA A 113 21.49 -1.81 11.55
C ALA A 113 20.04 -2.08 11.07
N MET A 114 19.11 -2.34 11.99
CA MET A 114 17.70 -2.64 11.71
C MET A 114 16.75 -1.46 11.90
N GLY A 115 17.18 -0.38 12.55
CA GLY A 115 16.33 0.80 12.79
C GLY A 115 16.19 1.74 11.58
N PRO A 116 17.28 2.26 11.02
CA PRO A 116 17.23 3.30 9.98
C PRO A 116 16.57 2.83 8.67
N GLY A 117 15.78 3.73 8.07
CA GLY A 117 15.25 3.55 6.71
C GLY A 117 14.21 2.44 6.55
N MET A 118 13.42 2.17 7.61
CA MET A 118 12.37 1.15 7.61
C MET A 118 12.88 -0.26 7.29
N LYS A 119 14.02 -0.62 7.88
CA LYS A 119 14.56 -2.00 7.89
C LYS A 119 13.97 -2.79 9.07
N GLY A 120 14.21 -4.10 9.09
CA GLY A 120 13.73 -5.00 10.16
C GLY A 120 12.22 -4.86 10.40
N CYS A 121 11.84 -4.58 11.65
CA CYS A 121 10.45 -4.36 12.06
C CYS A 121 9.75 -3.27 11.25
N GLY A 122 10.48 -2.19 10.91
CA GLY A 122 9.96 -1.10 10.09
C GLY A 122 9.56 -1.56 8.69
N GLY A 123 10.17 -2.62 8.16
CA GLY A 123 9.84 -3.16 6.85
C GLY A 123 8.42 -3.71 6.77
N CYS A 124 7.95 -4.37 7.83
CA CYS A 124 6.58 -4.88 7.94
C CYS A 124 5.61 -3.78 8.42
N HIS A 125 6.04 -2.91 9.34
CA HIS A 125 5.19 -1.90 9.96
C HIS A 125 5.04 -0.60 9.15
N LYS A 126 5.81 -0.42 8.06
CA LYS A 126 5.73 0.74 7.16
C LYS A 126 4.33 0.96 6.55
N LEU A 127 3.48 -0.07 6.56
CA LEU A 127 2.08 0.01 6.16
C LEU A 127 1.29 1.07 6.95
N GLY A 128 1.64 1.32 8.22
CA GLY A 128 0.91 2.29 9.04
C GLY A 128 0.98 3.72 8.50
N LEU A 129 -0.06 4.51 8.78
CA LEU A 129 -0.11 5.92 8.40
C LEU A 129 0.97 6.70 9.17
N LYS A 130 1.56 7.67 8.46
CA LYS A 130 2.66 8.51 8.93
C LYS A 130 2.34 9.95 8.52
N ASP A 131 2.63 10.90 9.40
CA ASP A 131 2.52 12.31 9.07
C ASP A 131 3.73 12.79 8.23
N GLU A 132 3.64 14.02 7.72
CA GLU A 132 4.68 14.61 6.88
C GLU A 132 6.03 14.73 7.60
N ALA A 133 6.01 15.05 8.90
CA ALA A 133 7.23 15.21 9.69
C ALA A 133 7.97 13.86 9.86
N GLU A 134 7.22 12.79 10.12
CA GLU A 134 7.74 11.43 10.20
C GLU A 134 8.32 10.97 8.86
N ILE A 135 7.61 11.24 7.75
CA ILE A 135 8.09 10.92 6.40
C ILE A 135 9.38 11.68 6.08
N ALA A 136 9.45 12.97 6.42
CA ALA A 136 10.65 13.77 6.23
C ALA A 136 11.84 13.24 7.06
N ALA A 137 11.61 12.85 8.31
CA ALA A 137 12.63 12.24 9.16
C ALA A 137 13.13 10.90 8.59
N LEU A 138 12.23 10.05 8.10
CA LEU A 138 12.59 8.77 7.47
C LEU A 138 13.41 8.98 6.19
N LYS A 139 13.06 9.95 5.36
CA LYS A 139 13.84 10.32 4.17
C LYS A 139 15.23 10.83 4.51
N ALA A 140 15.36 11.65 5.55
CA ALA A 140 16.66 12.11 6.04
C ALA A 140 17.54 10.95 6.53
N GLN A 141 16.94 9.83 6.94
CA GLN A 141 17.62 8.58 7.29
C GLN A 141 17.82 7.63 6.09
N GLY A 142 17.49 8.07 4.87
CA GLY A 142 17.69 7.33 3.62
C GLY A 142 16.50 6.47 3.17
N SER A 143 15.31 6.65 3.74
CA SER A 143 14.10 5.98 3.25
C SER A 143 13.68 6.54 1.89
N MET A 144 13.56 5.65 0.89
CA MET A 144 13.05 5.98 -0.44
C MET A 144 11.65 5.40 -0.71
N PHE A 145 11.23 4.40 0.06
CA PHE A 145 9.99 3.62 -0.18
C PHE A 145 9.21 3.40 1.11
N GLY A 146 7.93 2.98 0.99
CA GLY A 146 7.09 2.62 2.14
C GLY A 146 6.29 3.77 2.76
N HIS A 147 6.22 4.90 2.06
CA HIS A 147 5.44 6.07 2.47
C HIS A 147 3.99 5.99 2.00
N ALA A 148 3.71 5.22 0.95
CA ALA A 148 2.40 5.08 0.33
C ALA A 148 1.37 4.39 1.22
N SER A 149 1.78 3.43 2.06
CA SER A 149 0.92 2.56 2.86
C SER A 149 -0.04 1.67 2.05
N CYS A 150 -0.43 2.03 0.84
CA CYS A 150 -1.38 1.28 0.02
C CYS A 150 -0.73 0.22 -0.87
N ASP A 151 0.60 0.14 -0.95
CA ASP A 151 1.31 -0.76 -1.87
C ASP A 151 1.84 -2.05 -1.19
N ALA A 152 1.32 -2.38 0.00
CA ALA A 152 1.76 -3.55 0.76
C ALA A 152 1.10 -4.87 0.32
N CYS A 153 -0.16 -4.82 -0.15
CA CYS A 153 -0.92 -6.02 -0.52
C CYS A 153 -1.10 -6.16 -2.04
N HIS A 154 -1.34 -5.05 -2.74
CA HIS A 154 -1.35 -4.94 -4.20
C HIS A 154 -0.16 -4.07 -4.58
N THR A 155 0.94 -4.71 -4.96
CA THR A 155 2.23 -4.04 -4.99
C THR A 155 2.34 -3.08 -6.17
N ARG A 156 3.14 -2.03 -5.97
CA ARG A 156 3.53 -1.14 -7.07
C ARG A 156 4.40 -1.92 -8.08
N HIS A 157 4.34 -1.67 -9.38
CA HIS A 157 3.49 -0.67 -10.06
C HIS A 157 2.27 -1.28 -10.77
N THR A 158 1.98 -2.57 -10.53
CA THR A 158 0.83 -3.27 -11.11
C THR A 158 -0.47 -2.98 -10.37
N PHE A 159 -0.42 -2.77 -9.06
CA PHE A 159 -1.57 -2.49 -8.18
C PHE A 159 -2.74 -3.47 -8.39
N SER A 160 -2.43 -4.77 -8.46
CA SER A 160 -3.40 -5.79 -8.83
C SER A 160 -4.31 -6.21 -7.67
N VAL A 161 -5.62 -6.05 -7.85
CA VAL A 161 -6.61 -6.62 -6.91
C VAL A 161 -6.55 -8.15 -6.89
N VAL A 162 -6.14 -8.77 -8.01
CA VAL A 162 -5.96 -10.23 -8.08
C VAL A 162 -4.82 -10.67 -7.17
N GLU A 163 -3.70 -9.94 -7.19
CA GLU A 163 -2.55 -10.14 -6.28
C GLU A 163 -2.98 -9.93 -4.82
N ALA A 164 -3.63 -8.82 -4.49
CA ALA A 164 -4.06 -8.52 -3.12
C ALA A 164 -5.07 -9.54 -2.55
N ARG A 165 -5.80 -10.28 -3.40
CA ARG A 165 -6.71 -11.35 -2.98
C ARG A 165 -6.02 -12.70 -2.77
N GLN A 166 -4.74 -12.82 -3.14
CA GLN A 166 -3.97 -14.03 -2.85
C GLN A 166 -3.49 -14.00 -1.40
N PRO A 167 -3.59 -15.11 -0.65
CA PRO A 167 -3.13 -15.17 0.74
C PRO A 167 -1.61 -14.92 0.88
N GLN A 168 -0.85 -15.16 -0.19
CA GLN A 168 0.59 -14.86 -0.29
C GLN A 168 0.90 -13.36 -0.10
N ALA A 169 -0.02 -12.46 -0.44
CA ALA A 169 0.17 -11.02 -0.20
C ALA A 169 0.32 -10.68 1.29
N CYS A 170 -0.23 -11.51 2.19
CA CYS A 170 -0.10 -11.34 3.63
C CYS A 170 1.17 -11.98 4.21
N GLN A 171 1.72 -12.98 3.50
CA GLN A 171 2.76 -13.88 4.01
C GLN A 171 4.02 -13.13 4.46
N THR A 172 4.44 -12.11 3.74
CA THR A 172 5.71 -11.41 4.00
C THR A 172 5.77 -10.79 5.40
N CYS A 173 4.62 -10.40 5.96
CA CYS A 173 4.55 -9.77 7.29
C CYS A 173 3.94 -10.70 8.34
N HIS A 174 2.94 -11.50 7.96
CA HIS A 174 2.21 -12.39 8.86
C HIS A 174 2.83 -13.79 8.88
N MET A 175 4.08 -13.87 9.29
CA MET A 175 4.85 -15.11 9.37
C MET A 175 5.80 -15.09 10.57
N GLY A 176 6.53 -16.18 10.76
CA GLY A 176 7.63 -16.23 11.71
C GLY A 176 7.20 -16.59 13.12
N PHE A 177 8.10 -16.41 14.08
CA PHE A 177 7.99 -17.02 15.39
C PHE A 177 6.99 -16.33 16.33
N ASP A 178 6.77 -15.04 16.16
CA ASP A 178 6.02 -14.17 17.06
C ASP A 178 4.54 -14.08 16.66
N HIS A 179 4.27 -14.19 15.36
CA HIS A 179 2.91 -14.29 14.81
C HIS A 179 2.87 -15.19 13.56
N PRO A 180 2.83 -16.52 13.72
CA PRO A 180 2.92 -17.50 12.62
C PRO A 180 1.59 -17.67 11.85
N GLN A 181 0.88 -16.58 11.49
CA GLN A 181 -0.44 -16.74 10.87
C GLN A 181 -0.36 -17.43 9.50
N TRP A 182 0.67 -17.15 8.70
CA TRP A 182 0.89 -17.82 7.43
C TRP A 182 1.13 -19.32 7.62
N GLU A 183 2.03 -19.71 8.52
CA GLU A 183 2.36 -21.11 8.78
C GLU A 183 1.13 -21.87 9.30
N MET A 184 0.36 -21.24 10.20
CA MET A 184 -0.89 -21.81 10.71
C MET A 184 -1.95 -21.95 9.60
N TRP A 185 -2.15 -20.94 8.77
CA TRP A 185 -3.14 -20.98 7.69
C TRP A 185 -2.73 -21.95 6.57
N SER A 186 -1.48 -21.86 6.09
CA SER A 186 -0.98 -22.64 4.95
C SER A 186 -0.92 -24.14 5.24
N SER A 187 -0.63 -24.53 6.49
CA SER A 187 -0.66 -25.93 6.94
C SER A 187 -2.06 -26.44 7.31
N SER A 188 -3.03 -25.55 7.48
CA SER A 188 -4.43 -25.93 7.74
C SER A 188 -5.11 -26.53 6.50
N LYS A 189 -6.28 -27.16 6.71
CA LYS A 189 -7.09 -27.64 5.57
C LYS A 189 -7.59 -26.49 4.68
N HIS A 190 -7.74 -25.28 5.19
CA HIS A 190 -8.08 -24.12 4.35
C HIS A 190 -6.94 -23.80 3.38
N GLY A 191 -5.71 -23.65 3.88
CA GLY A 191 -4.55 -23.32 3.07
C GLY A 191 -4.16 -24.43 2.08
N VAL A 192 -4.14 -25.69 2.53
CA VAL A 192 -3.84 -26.82 1.64
C VAL A 192 -4.87 -26.92 0.51
N ARG A 193 -6.17 -26.80 0.82
CA ARG A 193 -7.22 -26.83 -0.22
C ARG A 193 -7.11 -25.63 -1.16
N TYR A 194 -6.76 -24.44 -0.64
CA TYR A 194 -6.58 -23.26 -1.47
C TYR A 194 -5.43 -23.45 -2.46
N LEU A 195 -4.28 -23.97 -2.01
CA LEU A 195 -3.14 -24.26 -2.89
C LEU A 195 -3.50 -25.28 -3.97
N LEU A 196 -4.20 -26.36 -3.59
CA LEU A 196 -4.64 -27.38 -4.53
C LEU A 196 -5.70 -26.86 -5.51
N LYS A 197 -6.51 -25.87 -5.11
CA LYS A 197 -7.38 -25.13 -6.03
C LYS A 197 -6.55 -24.26 -6.98
N GLN A 198 -5.65 -23.45 -6.44
CA GLN A 198 -4.82 -22.50 -7.19
C GLN A 198 -3.93 -23.18 -8.25
N ASN A 199 -3.44 -24.40 -7.98
CA ASN A 199 -2.63 -25.16 -8.93
C ASN A 199 -3.45 -26.07 -9.88
N GLY A 200 -4.78 -26.02 -9.80
CA GLY A 200 -5.69 -26.78 -10.67
C GLY A 200 -5.90 -28.25 -10.28
N THR A 201 -5.37 -28.73 -9.15
CA THR A 201 -5.63 -30.10 -8.66
C THR A 201 -7.07 -30.28 -8.19
N LEU A 202 -7.65 -29.26 -7.57
CA LEU A 202 -9.04 -29.21 -7.15
C LEU A 202 -9.83 -28.23 -8.02
N PRO A 203 -11.14 -28.46 -8.25
CA PRO A 203 -11.98 -27.54 -9.03
C PRO A 203 -12.03 -26.13 -8.43
N GLU A 204 -12.24 -25.12 -9.27
CA GLU A 204 -12.42 -23.72 -8.85
C GLU A 204 -13.57 -23.53 -7.84
N SER A 205 -14.60 -24.37 -7.89
CA SER A 205 -15.72 -24.34 -6.95
C SER A 205 -15.37 -24.86 -5.55
N THR A 206 -14.15 -25.38 -5.35
CA THR A 206 -13.68 -25.90 -4.06
C THR A 206 -13.72 -24.82 -2.98
N PRO A 207 -14.47 -25.02 -1.87
CA PRO A 207 -14.43 -24.10 -0.76
C PRO A 207 -13.06 -24.13 -0.09
N ALA A 208 -12.39 -22.98 -0.09
CA ALA A 208 -11.08 -22.77 0.52
C ALA A 208 -10.91 -21.27 0.85
N PRO A 209 -11.21 -20.83 2.09
CA PRO A 209 -11.12 -19.43 2.46
C PRO A 209 -9.66 -18.96 2.58
N THR A 210 -9.42 -17.72 2.18
CA THR A 210 -8.14 -17.01 2.34
C THR A 210 -8.14 -16.11 3.57
N CYS A 211 -7.00 -15.49 3.86
CA CYS A 211 -6.88 -14.43 4.87
C CYS A 211 -7.94 -13.33 4.66
N GLN A 212 -8.03 -12.85 3.41
CA GLN A 212 -8.93 -11.78 2.98
C GLN A 212 -10.40 -12.19 3.09
N THR A 213 -10.73 -13.45 2.81
CA THR A 213 -12.10 -13.97 2.93
C THR A 213 -12.66 -13.77 4.34
N CYS A 214 -11.81 -13.92 5.37
CA CYS A 214 -12.21 -13.79 6.76
C CYS A 214 -11.98 -12.40 7.36
N HIS A 215 -10.88 -11.73 6.98
CA HIS A 215 -10.42 -10.48 7.61
C HIS A 215 -10.70 -9.21 6.81
N MET A 216 -11.11 -9.35 5.54
CA MET A 216 -11.50 -8.25 4.66
C MET A 216 -12.82 -8.61 3.95
N PRO A 217 -13.90 -8.91 4.70
CA PRO A 217 -15.18 -9.26 4.10
C PRO A 217 -15.62 -8.16 3.14
N ASP A 218 -16.15 -8.57 1.99
CA ASP A 218 -16.58 -7.68 0.90
C ASP A 218 -15.49 -6.74 0.36
N GLY A 219 -14.22 -7.03 0.61
CA GLY A 219 -13.09 -6.18 0.21
C GLY A 219 -12.91 -4.94 1.09
N ASN A 220 -13.50 -4.93 2.29
CA ASN A 220 -13.37 -3.83 3.24
C ASN A 220 -11.92 -3.73 3.76
N HIS A 221 -11.34 -2.52 3.69
CA HIS A 221 -9.95 -2.26 4.11
C HIS A 221 -9.79 -2.05 5.62
N GLU A 222 -10.89 -2.01 6.37
CA GLU A 222 -10.92 -1.87 7.82
C GLU A 222 -10.62 -3.20 8.52
N VAL A 223 -9.37 -3.66 8.40
CA VAL A 223 -8.92 -4.90 9.03
C VAL A 223 -8.96 -4.75 10.55
N ARG A 224 -9.88 -5.50 11.17
CA ARG A 224 -10.05 -5.59 12.62
C ARG A 224 -9.75 -7.01 13.09
N THR A 225 -9.26 -7.13 14.31
CA THR A 225 -9.11 -8.42 14.99
C THR A 225 -9.65 -8.28 16.41
N ALA A 226 -10.34 -9.30 16.92
CA ALA A 226 -10.95 -9.27 18.25
C ALA A 226 -9.92 -9.16 19.39
N TRP A 227 -8.68 -9.60 19.14
CA TRP A 227 -7.60 -9.65 20.13
C TRP A 227 -6.37 -8.87 19.63
N GLY A 228 -5.66 -8.20 20.54
CA GLY A 228 -4.35 -7.59 20.24
C GLY A 228 -3.28 -8.66 20.00
N PHE A 229 -2.09 -8.24 19.55
CA PHE A 229 -0.94 -9.14 19.32
C PHE A 229 -0.63 -10.02 20.54
N LEU A 230 -0.71 -9.45 21.75
CA LEU A 230 -0.48 -10.16 23.01
C LEU A 230 -1.69 -10.95 23.53
N ALA A 231 -2.74 -11.09 22.72
CA ALA A 231 -4.03 -11.67 23.12
C ALA A 231 -4.72 -11.00 24.34
N VAL A 232 -4.26 -9.82 24.76
CA VAL A 232 -4.91 -8.99 25.77
C VAL A 232 -5.81 -7.98 25.08
N ARG A 233 -7.09 -7.92 25.48
CA ARG A 233 -8.07 -6.97 24.92
C ARG A 233 -7.85 -5.57 25.50
N LEU A 234 -7.80 -4.56 24.62
CA LEU A 234 -7.81 -3.14 24.98
C LEU A 234 -9.06 -2.45 24.39
N PRO A 235 -9.62 -1.41 25.05
CA PRO A 235 -9.22 -0.87 26.35
C PRO A 235 -9.38 -1.89 27.48
N LEU A 236 -8.71 -1.65 28.61
CA LEU A 236 -8.82 -2.51 29.78
C LEU A 236 -10.29 -2.65 30.20
N SER A 237 -10.64 -3.81 30.74
CA SER A 237 -11.98 -4.07 31.25
C SER A 237 -12.39 -3.01 32.28
N GLU A 238 -13.68 -2.67 32.30
CA GLU A 238 -14.26 -1.88 33.39
C GLU A 238 -14.40 -2.70 34.68
N ASP A 239 -14.44 -4.04 34.55
CA ASP A 239 -14.42 -4.94 35.71
C ASP A 239 -13.04 -4.88 36.42
N PRO A 240 -13.01 -4.60 37.74
CA PRO A 240 -11.75 -4.41 38.47
C PRO A 240 -10.82 -5.62 38.49
N GLN A 241 -11.37 -6.83 38.57
CA GLN A 241 -10.57 -8.06 38.64
C GLN A 241 -9.95 -8.35 37.27
N TRP A 242 -10.77 -8.33 36.22
CA TRP A 242 -10.28 -8.49 34.84
C TRP A 242 -9.24 -7.43 34.50
N LYS A 243 -9.46 -6.19 34.90
CA LYS A 243 -8.49 -5.11 34.70
C LYS A 243 -7.16 -5.41 35.39
N ALA A 244 -7.18 -5.88 36.64
CA ALA A 244 -5.99 -6.24 37.38
C ALA A 244 -5.23 -7.39 36.69
N ASP A 245 -5.94 -8.44 36.27
CA ASP A 245 -5.35 -9.59 35.57
C ASP A 245 -4.72 -9.18 34.22
N GLN A 246 -5.41 -8.33 33.45
CA GLN A 246 -4.87 -7.78 32.21
C GLN A 246 -3.61 -6.95 32.45
N ILE A 247 -3.57 -6.13 33.51
CA ILE A 247 -2.37 -5.37 33.89
C ILE A 247 -1.23 -6.30 34.27
N THR A 248 -1.49 -7.34 35.07
CA THR A 248 -0.46 -8.32 35.46
C THR A 248 0.13 -9.03 34.24
N ILE A 249 -0.70 -9.43 33.27
CA ILE A 249 -0.24 -10.04 32.02
C ILE A 249 0.63 -9.05 31.22
N LEU A 250 0.19 -7.80 31.06
CA LEU A 250 0.97 -6.79 30.34
C LEU A 250 2.33 -6.54 31.00
N GLN A 251 2.37 -6.41 32.32
CA GLN A 251 3.62 -6.27 33.09
C GLN A 251 4.55 -7.47 32.90
N ALA A 252 4.01 -8.70 32.93
CA ALA A 252 4.80 -9.91 32.71
C ALA A 252 5.37 -9.99 31.28
N LEU A 253 4.68 -9.39 30.31
CA LEU A 253 5.13 -9.27 28.92
C LEU A 253 6.04 -8.05 28.68
N GLY A 254 6.30 -7.24 29.72
CA GLY A 254 7.16 -6.06 29.65
C GLY A 254 6.51 -4.85 28.95
N VAL A 255 5.18 -4.76 28.95
CA VAL A 255 4.37 -3.65 28.41
C VAL A 255 3.86 -2.75 29.52
#